data_AF-A0A0Q8WAZ0-F1
#
_entry.id   AF-A0A0Q8WAZ0-F1
#
_cell.length_a   1.000
_cell.length_b   1.000
_cell.length_c   1.000
_cell.angle_alpha   90.00
_cell.angle_beta   90.00
_cell.angle_gamma   90.00
#
_symmetry.space_group_name_H-M   'P 1'
#
loop_
_entity.id
_entity.type
_entity.pdbx_description
1 polymer ?
#
loop_
_entity_poly.entity_id
_entity_poly.type
_entity_poly.pdbx_seq_one_letter_code
_entity_poly.pdbx_strand_id
1 'polypeptide(L)'
;MAVDMLAFKPSAGLHDLVVQRLSDGPLSGADRLVIEAAADEVVGLIRTFLPRQDDSLVEAVRRFHDDDWMAGCGYAGGEGSAPVRADAARRLVRERVDLAFGSSAADVLMHTAIVRGYLDPHGGHLAAQRELHLSRATFYRALRRARGRLSNPIEAT
;
A
#
# COMPACT_ATOMS: atom_id res chain seq x y z
N MET A 1 -17.26 -22.10 -28.19
CA MET A 1 -17.15 -20.75 -27.59
C MET A 1 -15.94 -20.74 -26.68
N ALA A 2 -14.80 -20.31 -27.21
CA ALA A 2 -13.55 -20.22 -26.48
C ALA A 2 -13.46 -18.80 -25.89
N VAL A 3 -13.38 -18.72 -24.56
CA VAL A 3 -13.03 -17.48 -23.88
C VAL A 3 -11.53 -17.33 -24.05
N ASP A 4 -11.14 -16.37 -24.89
CA ASP A 4 -9.73 -16.11 -25.18
C ASP A 4 -9.06 -15.60 -23.90
N MET A 5 -8.18 -16.43 -23.34
CA MET A 5 -7.25 -16.07 -22.26
C MET A 5 -6.24 -15.08 -22.84
N LEU A 6 -6.64 -13.80 -22.93
CA LEU A 6 -5.71 -12.75 -23.27
C LEU A 6 -4.70 -12.59 -22.14
N ALA A 7 -3.49 -13.01 -22.46
CA ALA A 7 -2.27 -12.85 -21.69
C ALA A 7 -2.20 -11.45 -21.04
N PHE A 8 -2.19 -11.45 -19.71
CA PHE A 8 -1.93 -10.28 -18.89
C PHE A 8 -0.49 -9.80 -19.20
N LYS A 9 -0.35 -8.81 -20.08
CA LYS A 9 0.90 -8.05 -20.23
C LYS A 9 1.04 -7.13 -19.01
N PRO A 10 2.13 -7.24 -18.22
CA PRO A 10 2.35 -6.35 -17.08
C PRO A 10 2.94 -5.03 -17.58
N SER A 11 2.26 -3.90 -17.35
CA SER A 11 2.82 -2.54 -17.12
C SER A 11 1.87 -1.36 -17.32
N ALA A 12 0.60 -1.56 -17.72
CA ALA A 12 -0.39 -0.49 -17.76
C ALA A 12 -1.26 -0.60 -16.50
N GLY A 13 -1.30 0.43 -15.65
CA GLY A 13 -2.13 0.41 -14.44
C GLY A 13 -3.61 0.21 -14.78
N LEU A 14 -4.46 -0.13 -13.79
CA LEU A 14 -5.91 -0.26 -14.01
C LEU A 14 -6.48 0.99 -14.70
N HIS A 15 -5.95 2.17 -14.38
CA HIS A 15 -6.28 3.43 -15.02
C HIS A 15 -5.97 3.41 -16.52
N ASP A 16 -4.75 3.07 -16.93
CA ASP A 16 -4.35 2.99 -18.34
C ASP A 16 -5.19 1.99 -19.14
N LEU A 17 -5.57 0.88 -18.51
CA LEU A 17 -6.47 -0.10 -19.11
C LEU A 17 -7.86 0.48 -19.36
N VAL A 18 -8.39 1.25 -18.41
CA VAL A 18 -9.69 1.94 -18.53
C VAL A 18 -9.61 3.03 -19.61
N VAL A 19 -8.55 3.84 -19.60
CA VAL A 19 -8.29 4.85 -20.63
C VAL A 19 -8.24 4.24 -22.03
N GLN A 20 -7.50 3.14 -22.20
CA GLN A 20 -7.44 2.42 -23.47
C GLN A 20 -8.83 1.94 -23.91
N ARG A 21 -9.61 1.35 -23.00
CA ARG A 21 -10.95 0.83 -23.32
C ARG A 21 -11.97 1.92 -23.62
N LEU A 22 -11.89 3.06 -22.96
CA LEU A 22 -12.75 4.21 -23.27
C LEU A 22 -12.38 4.82 -24.62
N SER A 23 -11.08 4.93 -24.92
CA SER A 23 -10.55 5.43 -26.19
C SER A 23 -10.92 4.51 -27.38
N ASP A 24 -10.85 3.19 -27.20
CA ASP A 24 -11.16 2.24 -28.28
C ASP A 24 -12.67 2.00 -28.47
N GLY A 25 -13.50 2.56 -27.58
CA GLY A 25 -14.93 2.24 -27.53
C GLY A 25 -15.80 3.49 -27.44
N PRO A 26 -16.53 3.68 -26.31
CA PRO A 26 -17.62 4.64 -26.20
C PRO A 26 -17.19 6.10 -26.36
N LEU A 27 -15.90 6.40 -26.16
CA LEU A 27 -15.33 7.76 -26.24
C LEU A 27 -14.30 7.90 -27.36
N SER A 28 -14.36 7.08 -28.41
CA SER A 28 -13.37 7.02 -29.51
C SER A 28 -13.20 8.30 -30.35
N GLY A 29 -13.97 9.36 -30.11
CA GLY A 29 -13.78 10.69 -30.68
C GLY A 29 -13.72 11.82 -29.64
N ALA A 30 -13.67 11.50 -28.35
CA ALA A 30 -13.60 12.49 -27.29
C ALA A 30 -12.17 13.01 -27.10
N ASP A 31 -12.07 14.21 -26.52
CA ASP A 31 -10.78 14.78 -26.13
C ASP A 31 -10.08 13.90 -25.09
N ARG A 32 -8.76 13.80 -25.16
CA ARG A 32 -7.96 12.98 -24.26
C ARG A 32 -8.20 13.34 -22.79
N LEU A 33 -8.32 14.63 -22.44
CA LEU A 33 -8.59 15.06 -21.07
C LEU A 33 -9.93 14.52 -20.54
N VAL A 34 -10.94 14.44 -21.40
CA VAL A 34 -12.25 13.89 -21.03
C VAL A 34 -12.14 12.39 -20.77
N ILE A 35 -11.34 11.69 -21.56
CA ILE A 35 -11.10 10.25 -21.40
C ILE A 35 -10.35 9.97 -20.08
N GLU A 36 -9.32 10.76 -19.76
CA GLU A 36 -8.57 10.64 -18.50
C GLU A 36 -9.48 10.90 -17.28
N ALA A 37 -10.28 11.99 -17.32
CA ALA A 37 -11.22 12.29 -16.24
C ALA A 37 -12.28 11.20 -16.05
N ALA A 38 -12.81 10.65 -17.15
CA ALA A 38 -13.75 9.54 -17.10
C ALA A 38 -13.10 8.25 -16.58
N ALA A 39 -11.82 8.02 -16.90
CA ALA A 39 -11.09 6.87 -16.38
C ALA A 39 -10.86 6.97 -14.86
N ASP A 40 -10.52 8.16 -14.36
CA ASP A 40 -10.40 8.43 -12.92
C ASP A 40 -11.72 8.15 -12.17
N GLU A 41 -12.85 8.64 -12.70
CA GLU A 41 -14.20 8.38 -12.16
C GLU A 41 -14.54 6.89 -12.13
N VAL A 42 -14.32 6.18 -13.25
CA VAL A 42 -14.58 4.73 -13.35
C VAL A 42 -13.70 3.94 -12.40
N VAL A 43 -12.41 4.27 -12.30
CA VAL A 43 -11.49 3.63 -11.36
C VAL A 43 -11.91 3.89 -9.91
N GLY A 44 -12.34 5.12 -9.58
CA GLY A 44 -12.90 5.45 -8.26
C GLY A 44 -14.15 4.62 -7.93
N LEU A 45 -15.05 4.47 -8.90
CA LEU A 45 -16.26 3.66 -8.75
C LEU A 45 -15.93 2.17 -8.56
N ILE A 46 -15.03 1.61 -9.38
CA ILE A 46 -14.59 0.22 -9.26
C ILE A 46 -13.97 -0.03 -7.88
N ARG A 47 -13.14 0.88 -7.38
CA ARG A 47 -12.56 0.80 -6.02
C ARG A 47 -13.63 0.82 -4.92
N THR A 48 -14.77 1.45 -5.17
CA THR A 48 -15.90 1.48 -4.23
C THR A 48 -16.62 0.13 -4.15
N PHE A 49 -16.65 -0.64 -5.25
CA PHE A 49 -17.36 -1.93 -5.33
C PHE A 49 -16.48 -3.16 -5.17
N LEU A 50 -15.17 -3.03 -5.37
CA LEU A 50 -14.24 -4.12 -5.05
C LEU A 50 -14.27 -4.36 -3.53
N PRO A 51 -14.28 -5.62 -3.07
CA PRO A 51 -14.17 -5.91 -1.65
C PRO A 51 -12.96 -5.17 -1.12
N ARG A 52 -13.14 -4.46 0.01
CA ARG A 52 -12.07 -3.75 0.70
C ARG A 52 -10.84 -4.64 0.66
N GLN A 53 -9.79 -4.18 -0.04
CA GLN A 53 -8.49 -4.81 0.11
C GLN A 53 -8.21 -4.88 1.60
N ASP A 54 -7.53 -5.93 2.06
CA ASP A 54 -7.13 -6.02 3.47
C ASP A 54 -6.28 -4.78 3.80
N ASP A 55 -6.94 -3.74 4.31
CA ASP A 55 -6.39 -2.46 4.72
C ASP A 55 -5.84 -2.58 6.16
N SER A 56 -5.59 -3.81 6.64
CA SER A 56 -4.89 -3.99 7.90
C SER A 56 -3.56 -3.24 7.86
N LEU A 57 -3.17 -2.72 9.02
CA LEU A 57 -1.91 -2.01 9.16
C LEU A 57 -0.72 -2.90 8.75
N VAL A 58 -0.84 -4.23 8.90
CA VAL A 58 0.18 -5.18 8.45
C VAL A 58 0.34 -5.18 6.94
N GLU A 59 -0.76 -5.21 6.17
CA GLU A 59 -0.65 -5.16 4.71
C GLU A 59 -0.19 -3.79 4.23
N ALA A 60 -0.63 -2.71 4.89
CA ALA A 60 -0.16 -1.37 4.57
C ALA A 60 1.36 -1.21 4.77
N VAL A 61 1.92 -1.76 5.85
CA VAL A 61 3.38 -1.79 6.06
C VAL A 61 4.08 -2.62 4.98
N ARG A 62 3.50 -3.73 4.54
CA ARG A 62 4.10 -4.59 3.49
C ARG A 62 4.11 -3.93 2.12
N ARG A 63 3.13 -3.10 1.81
CA ARG A 63 2.98 -2.39 0.53
C ARG A 63 3.31 -0.90 0.61
N PHE A 64 4.04 -0.49 1.64
CA PHE A 64 4.31 0.93 1.92
C PHE A 64 4.95 1.70 0.75
N HIS A 65 5.75 1.02 -0.08
CA HIS A 65 6.43 1.59 -1.25
C HIS A 65 5.69 1.37 -2.58
N ASP A 66 4.49 0.78 -2.56
CA ASP A 66 3.62 0.63 -3.73
C ASP A 66 2.70 1.86 -3.82
N ASP A 67 3.00 2.79 -4.72
CA ASP A 67 2.27 4.06 -4.87
C ASP A 67 0.79 3.84 -5.22
N ASP A 68 0.50 2.91 -6.12
CA ASP A 68 -0.86 2.64 -6.57
C ASP A 68 -1.70 2.03 -5.44
N TRP A 69 -1.09 1.11 -4.69
CA TRP A 69 -1.74 0.52 -3.53
C TRP A 69 -1.96 1.55 -2.43
N MET A 70 -0.94 2.34 -2.09
CA MET A 70 -1.03 3.37 -1.06
C MET A 70 -2.06 4.45 -1.40
N ALA A 71 -2.18 4.84 -2.67
CA ALA A 71 -3.18 5.81 -3.14
C ALA A 71 -4.63 5.28 -3.14
N GLY A 72 -4.83 3.96 -2.98
CA GLY A 72 -6.13 3.29 -3.02
C GLY A 72 -6.56 2.62 -1.72
N CYS A 73 -5.66 2.50 -0.75
CA CYS A 73 -5.95 1.86 0.54
C CYS A 73 -6.76 2.77 1.47
N GLY A 74 -7.36 2.18 2.51
CA GLY A 74 -8.14 2.89 3.52
C GLY A 74 -7.42 4.01 4.30
N TYR A 75 -6.09 4.12 4.19
CA TYR A 75 -5.30 5.20 4.80
C TYR A 75 -5.16 6.45 3.93
N ALA A 76 -5.50 6.36 2.64
CA ALA A 76 -5.24 7.39 1.62
C ALA A 76 -6.12 8.65 1.76
N GLY A 77 -7.20 8.58 2.53
CA GLY A 77 -8.25 9.61 2.51
C GLY A 77 -9.01 9.63 1.18
N GLY A 78 -9.75 10.70 0.92
CA GLY A 78 -10.63 10.81 -0.26
C GLY A 78 -10.28 11.91 -1.27
N GLU A 79 -9.37 12.83 -0.95
CA GLU A 79 -9.17 14.06 -1.74
C GLU A 79 -7.77 14.15 -2.35
N GLY A 80 -7.67 14.80 -3.51
CA GLY A 80 -6.41 15.07 -4.20
C GLY A 80 -6.00 14.00 -5.22
N SER A 81 -4.87 14.23 -5.88
CA SER A 81 -4.29 13.34 -6.90
C SER A 81 -3.71 12.05 -6.30
N ALA A 82 -3.48 11.02 -7.12
CA ALA A 82 -2.95 9.73 -6.64
C ALA A 82 -1.64 9.86 -5.82
N PRO A 83 -0.63 10.66 -6.22
CA PRO A 83 0.58 10.87 -5.41
C PRO A 83 0.29 11.52 -4.04
N VAL A 84 -0.59 12.53 -4.01
CA VAL A 84 -0.98 13.22 -2.77
C VAL A 84 -1.65 12.25 -1.79
N ARG A 85 -2.52 11.38 -2.30
CA ARG A 85 -3.19 10.34 -1.53
C ARG A 85 -2.22 9.27 -1.01
N ALA A 86 -1.27 8.82 -1.84
CA ALA A 86 -0.23 7.88 -1.42
C ALA A 86 0.63 8.45 -0.28
N ASP A 87 1.04 9.71 -0.38
CA ASP A 87 1.81 10.38 0.67
C ASP A 87 1.01 10.58 1.95
N ALA A 88 -0.28 10.89 1.84
CA ALA A 88 -1.20 10.95 2.98
C ALA A 88 -1.31 9.59 3.68
N ALA A 89 -1.51 8.51 2.91
CA ALA A 89 -1.53 7.15 3.43
C ALA A 89 -0.22 6.81 4.16
N ARG A 90 0.94 7.14 3.58
CA ARG A 90 2.25 6.86 4.18
C ARG A 90 2.43 7.55 5.52
N ARG A 91 2.04 8.83 5.62
CA ARG A 91 2.10 9.57 6.89
C ARG A 91 1.24 8.89 7.95
N LEU A 92 0.00 8.52 7.60
CA LEU A 92 -0.91 7.89 8.55
C LEU A 92 -0.46 6.49 8.95
N VAL A 93 0.00 5.66 8.02
CA VAL A 93 0.57 4.34 8.31
C VAL A 93 1.77 4.48 9.24
N ARG A 94 2.66 5.45 8.97
CA ARG A 94 3.82 5.71 9.81
C ARG A 94 3.43 6.09 11.24
N GLU A 95 2.49 7.00 11.40
CA GLU A 95 1.95 7.40 12.69
C GLU A 95 1.37 6.20 13.46
N ARG A 96 0.54 5.38 12.79
CA ARG A 96 -0.07 4.19 13.42
C ARG A 96 0.98 3.15 13.82
N VAL A 97 2.04 2.98 13.03
CA VAL A 97 3.19 2.15 13.41
C VAL A 97 3.90 2.73 14.61
N ASP A 98 4.18 4.03 14.64
CA ASP A 98 4.88 4.68 15.76
C ASP A 98 4.06 4.58 17.06
N LEU A 99 2.73 4.72 16.99
CA LEU A 99 1.82 4.56 18.14
C LEU A 99 1.66 3.11 18.63
N ALA A 100 1.99 2.12 17.81
CA ALA A 100 1.80 0.71 18.16
C ALA A 100 2.81 0.17 19.18
N PHE A 101 3.88 0.92 19.45
CA PHE A 101 5.01 0.49 20.26
C PHE A 101 5.29 1.50 21.37
N GLY A 102 5.56 0.99 22.59
CA GLY A 102 5.98 1.81 23.72
C GLY A 102 7.48 2.08 23.75
N SER A 103 7.96 2.53 24.91
CA SER A 103 9.37 2.88 25.15
C SER A 103 10.23 1.74 25.72
N SER A 104 9.67 0.53 25.89
CA SER A 104 10.44 -0.61 26.38
C SER A 104 11.50 -1.03 25.36
N ALA A 105 12.63 -1.59 25.82
CA ALA A 105 13.69 -2.05 24.90
C ALA A 105 13.17 -3.07 23.85
N ALA A 106 12.20 -3.91 24.24
CA ALA A 106 11.57 -4.85 23.33
C ALA A 106 10.71 -4.14 22.27
N ASP A 107 9.93 -3.13 22.67
CA ASP A 107 9.10 -2.35 21.75
C ASP A 107 9.95 -1.51 20.80
N VAL A 108 11.00 -0.85 21.30
CA VAL A 108 11.98 -0.12 20.48
C VAL A 108 12.61 -1.06 19.44
N LEU A 109 13.00 -2.28 19.84
CA LEU A 109 13.57 -3.25 18.91
C LEU A 109 12.56 -3.67 17.83
N MET A 110 11.32 -3.98 18.22
CA MET A 110 10.27 -4.40 17.29
C MET A 110 9.88 -3.28 16.32
N HIS A 111 9.73 -2.07 16.84
CA HIS A 111 9.48 -0.86 16.05
C HIS A 111 10.60 -0.63 15.03
N THR A 112 11.85 -0.63 15.49
CA THR A 112 13.02 -0.40 14.61
C THR A 112 13.10 -1.48 13.54
N ALA A 113 12.83 -2.74 13.88
CA ALA A 113 12.81 -3.84 12.91
C ALA A 113 11.75 -3.64 11.82
N ILE A 114 10.55 -3.14 12.16
CA ILE A 114 9.50 -2.83 11.18
C ILE A 114 9.90 -1.63 10.32
N VAL A 115 10.31 -0.53 10.95
CA VAL A 115 10.64 0.71 10.23
C VAL A 115 11.77 0.49 9.24
N ARG A 116 12.91 -0.06 9.70
CA ARG A 116 14.05 -0.34 8.81
C ARG A 116 13.77 -1.50 7.85
N GLY A 117 12.90 -2.44 8.23
CA GLY A 117 12.58 -3.61 7.42
C GLY A 117 11.62 -3.33 6.27
N TYR A 118 10.70 -2.37 6.43
CA TYR A 118 9.57 -2.16 5.52
C TYR A 118 9.35 -0.70 5.08
N LEU A 119 9.60 0.30 5.94
CA LEU A 119 9.20 1.69 5.67
C LEU A 119 10.34 2.56 5.13
N ASP A 120 11.57 2.18 5.45
CA ASP A 120 12.76 2.90 5.00
C ASP A 120 13.03 2.59 3.52
N PRO A 121 13.05 3.60 2.62
CA PRO A 121 13.30 3.40 1.19
C PRO A 121 14.69 2.83 0.88
N HIS A 122 15.65 2.99 1.79
CA HIS A 122 17.00 2.43 1.67
C HIS A 122 17.21 1.20 2.56
N GLY A 123 16.18 0.78 3.28
CA GLY A 123 16.22 -0.33 4.21
C GLY A 123 16.00 -1.69 3.55
N GLY A 124 15.24 -2.51 4.26
CA GLY A 124 14.95 -3.89 3.91
C GLY A 124 15.44 -4.86 4.98
N HIS A 125 14.86 -6.06 4.98
CA HIS A 125 15.10 -7.06 6.02
C HIS A 125 16.57 -7.37 6.29
N LEU A 126 17.39 -7.47 5.24
CA LEU A 126 18.82 -7.78 5.39
C LEU A 126 19.62 -6.59 5.95
N ALA A 127 19.31 -5.37 5.52
CA ALA A 127 19.97 -4.16 6.03
C ALA A 127 19.61 -3.96 7.51
N ALA A 128 18.31 -3.97 7.82
CA ALA A 128 17.80 -3.87 9.18
C ALA A 128 18.38 -4.93 10.13
N GLN A 129 18.48 -6.19 9.68
CA GLN A 129 19.08 -7.25 10.48
C GLN A 129 20.54 -6.94 10.85
N ARG A 130 21.34 -6.44 9.89
CA ARG A 130 22.77 -6.14 10.09
C ARG A 130 22.95 -4.94 11.02
N GLU A 131 22.17 -3.88 10.80
CA GLU A 131 22.20 -2.67 11.63
C GLU A 131 21.79 -2.94 13.08
N LEU A 132 20.83 -3.84 13.28
CA LEU A 132 20.40 -4.24 14.62
C LEU A 132 21.32 -5.27 15.28
N HIS A 133 22.40 -5.70 14.61
CA HIS A 133 23.34 -6.72 15.08
C HIS A 133 22.65 -8.02 15.53
N LEU A 134 21.56 -8.40 14.86
CA LEU A 134 20.80 -9.59 15.21
C LEU A 134 21.18 -10.78 14.33
N SER A 135 21.11 -11.97 14.93
CA SER A 135 21.00 -13.19 14.13
C SER A 135 19.76 -13.12 13.24
N ARG A 136 19.81 -13.78 12.08
CA ARG A 136 18.66 -13.89 11.17
C ARG A 136 17.41 -14.39 11.90
N ALA A 137 17.55 -15.45 12.71
CA ALA A 137 16.45 -16.04 13.45
C ALA A 137 15.86 -15.05 14.48
N THR A 138 16.70 -14.31 15.20
CA THR A 138 16.25 -13.31 16.18
C THR A 138 15.50 -12.18 15.49
N PHE A 139 16.02 -11.67 14.37
CA PHE A 139 15.39 -10.61 13.59
C PHE A 139 13.99 -11.00 13.10
N TYR A 140 13.83 -12.17 12.46
CA TYR A 140 12.51 -12.61 11.99
C TYR A 140 11.54 -12.94 13.13
N ARG A 141 12.03 -13.37 14.31
CA ARG A 141 11.19 -13.51 15.51
C ARG A 141 10.69 -12.14 15.99
N ALA A 142 11.55 -11.12 16.02
CA ALA A 142 11.16 -9.76 16.35
C ALA A 142 10.14 -9.21 15.35
N LEU A 143 10.39 -9.34 14.04
CA LEU A 143 9.45 -8.95 12.99
C LEU A 143 8.09 -9.67 13.11
N ARG A 144 8.08 -10.98 13.39
CA ARG A 144 6.84 -11.73 13.56
C ARG A 144 6.02 -11.19 14.75
N ARG A 145 6.67 -10.88 15.87
CA ARG A 145 6.00 -10.29 17.04
C ARG A 145 5.52 -8.88 16.75
N ALA A 146 6.34 -8.07 16.08
CA ALA A 146 5.99 -6.71 15.68
C ALA A 146 4.74 -6.71 14.79
N ARG A 147 4.69 -7.58 13.76
CA ARG A 147 3.49 -7.76 12.93
C ARG A 147 2.28 -8.23 13.73
N GLY A 148 2.47 -9.17 14.66
CA GLY A 148 1.40 -9.61 15.56
C GLY A 148 0.84 -8.46 16.41
N ARG A 149 1.70 -7.51 16.83
CA ARG A 149 1.26 -6.29 17.51
C ARG A 149 0.40 -5.41 16.59
N LEU A 150 0.85 -5.17 15.36
CA LEU A 150 0.11 -4.35 14.39
C LEU A 150 -1.25 -4.96 13.98
N SER A 151 -1.40 -6.28 14.07
CA SER A 151 -2.66 -6.98 13.82
C SER A 151 -3.68 -6.85 14.95
N ASN A 152 -3.24 -6.49 16.17
CA ASN A 152 -4.13 -6.32 17.31
C ASN A 152 -4.45 -4.83 17.44
N PRO A 153 -5.70 -4.39 17.20
CA PRO A 153 -6.07 -3.00 17.41
C PRO A 153 -5.81 -2.66 18.88
N ILE A 154 -5.05 -1.59 19.11
CA ILE A 154 -4.98 -0.98 20.44
C ILE A 154 -6.38 -0.46 20.70
N GLU A 155 -7.13 -1.10 21.60
CA GLU A 155 -8.33 -0.50 22.17
C GLU A 155 -7.89 0.80 22.84
N ALA A 156 -8.23 1.93 22.20
CA ALA A 156 -8.01 3.23 22.78
C ALA A 156 -8.85 3.31 24.06
N THR A 157 -8.18 3.24 25.20
CA THR A 157 -8.71 3.67 26.51
C THR A 157 -8.64 5.18 26.57
#